data_AF-A0AAU2AF70-F1
#
_entry.id   AF-A0AAU2AF70-F1
#
_cell.length_a   1.000
_cell.length_b   1.000
_cell.length_c   1.000
_cell.angle_alpha   90.00
_cell.angle_beta   90.00
_cell.angle_gamma   90.00
#
_symmetry.space_group_name_H-M   'P 1'
#
loop_
_entity.id
_entity.type
_entity.pdbx_description
1 polymer ?
#
loop_
_entity_poly.entity_id
_entity_poly.type
_entity_poly.pdbx_seq_one_letter_code
_entity_poly.pdbx_strand_id
1 'polypeptide(L)'
;MYWVTPRHLAGDDDALAERIGDTLAGLGWRMWPTARHTLLYVSRDELRGAEWILAAYPFELGGLPVAWQLSVRPHVHSAMTEWNAYFTTGVPYEALADLLFAIDAREAPDVGFTEPEMVLNALGARGWIRDVDRPTTTAMDPGFASSVSLEMVPPLIQDADPRPDLLGWQAWAEPVVGAPYLWCASFSASVPYDLVAAFASSLASSVPVPRRTLPRSTEGQLTVVRRS
;
A
#
# COMPACT_ATOMS: atom_id res chain seq x y z
N MET A 1 -21.52 11.66 6.34
CA MET A 1 -20.71 10.57 5.72
C MET A 1 -20.84 10.73 4.22
N TYR A 2 -19.73 10.81 3.50
CA TYR A 2 -19.67 10.93 2.05
C TYR A 2 -19.39 9.55 1.46
N TRP A 3 -20.03 9.21 0.36
CA TRP A 3 -19.64 8.08 -0.47
C TRP A 3 -18.91 8.61 -1.69
N VAL A 4 -17.62 8.33 -1.83
CA VAL A 4 -16.76 9.00 -2.82
C VAL A 4 -16.01 8.02 -3.72
N THR A 5 -15.70 8.49 -4.93
CA THR A 5 -14.87 7.81 -5.95
C THR A 5 -14.07 8.89 -6.69
N PRO A 6 -12.84 8.63 -7.17
CA PRO A 6 -12.11 7.35 -7.07
C PRO A 6 -11.47 7.11 -5.71
N ARG A 7 -11.29 5.82 -5.36
CA ARG A 7 -10.77 5.38 -4.06
C ARG A 7 -9.37 5.92 -3.79
N HIS A 8 -8.49 5.94 -4.78
CA HIS A 8 -7.11 6.41 -4.64
C HIS A 8 -6.98 7.89 -4.25
N LEU A 9 -8.05 8.69 -4.36
CA LEU A 9 -8.09 10.09 -3.92
C LEU A 9 -8.91 10.30 -2.64
N ALA A 10 -9.51 9.24 -2.09
CA ALA A 10 -10.43 9.38 -0.96
C ALA A 10 -9.73 9.64 0.39
N GLY A 11 -8.42 9.46 0.47
CA GLY A 11 -7.66 9.52 1.72
C GLY A 11 -8.02 8.39 2.69
N ASP A 12 -7.54 8.50 3.93
CA ASP A 12 -7.76 7.53 5.02
C ASP A 12 -8.74 8.00 6.10
N ASP A 13 -9.18 9.26 6.03
CA ASP A 13 -10.11 9.89 7.00
C ASP A 13 -9.59 9.85 8.45
N ASP A 14 -8.27 9.95 8.63
CA ASP A 14 -7.55 9.82 9.92
C ASP A 14 -7.86 8.51 10.68
N ALA A 15 -8.43 7.52 9.99
CA ALA A 15 -8.90 6.27 10.56
C ALA A 15 -7.97 5.09 10.24
N LEU A 16 -6.82 5.35 9.60
CA LEU A 16 -5.94 4.30 9.07
C LEU A 16 -5.49 3.30 10.14
N ALA A 17 -5.06 3.78 11.32
CA ALA A 17 -4.61 2.90 12.41
C ALA A 17 -5.74 2.00 12.91
N GLU A 18 -6.91 2.58 13.18
CA GLU A 18 -8.09 1.88 13.71
C GLU A 18 -8.62 0.86 12.71
N ARG A 19 -8.83 1.26 11.44
CA ARG A 19 -9.39 0.39 10.39
C ARG A 19 -8.50 -0.80 10.09
N ILE A 20 -7.19 -0.59 10.04
CA ILE A 20 -6.24 -1.68 9.77
C ILE A 20 -6.07 -2.56 11.01
N GLY A 21 -6.04 -1.97 12.21
CA GLY A 21 -6.05 -2.73 13.46
C GLY A 21 -7.26 -3.66 13.58
N ASP A 22 -8.47 -3.16 13.28
CA ASP A 22 -9.69 -3.95 13.25
C ASP A 22 -9.63 -5.07 12.21
N THR A 23 -9.09 -4.79 11.02
CA THR A 23 -8.90 -5.78 9.95
C THR A 23 -7.98 -6.92 10.41
N LEU A 24 -6.82 -6.58 10.98
CA LEU A 24 -5.84 -7.54 11.48
C LEU A 24 -6.41 -8.36 12.64
N ALA A 25 -7.13 -7.73 13.57
CA ALA A 25 -7.82 -8.42 14.65
C ALA A 25 -8.90 -9.38 14.13
N GLY A 26 -9.65 -8.97 13.10
CA GLY A 26 -10.64 -9.81 12.41
C GLY A 26 -10.03 -11.03 11.71
N LEU A 27 -8.82 -10.90 11.17
CA LEU A 27 -8.01 -12.01 10.65
C LEU A 27 -7.45 -12.91 11.77
N GLY A 28 -7.58 -12.50 13.04
CA GLY A 28 -7.07 -13.21 14.19
C GLY A 28 -5.55 -13.08 14.37
N TRP A 29 -4.97 -12.00 13.86
CA TRP A 29 -3.58 -11.63 14.17
C TRP A 29 -3.51 -11.14 15.60
N ARG A 30 -2.38 -11.43 16.26
CA ARG A 30 -2.14 -11.02 17.65
C ARG A 30 -1.40 -9.69 17.66
N MET A 31 -1.81 -8.79 18.54
CA MET A 31 -1.19 -7.48 18.71
C MET A 31 -0.32 -7.46 19.96
N TRP A 32 0.86 -6.84 19.85
CA TRP A 32 1.72 -6.49 20.98
C TRP A 32 2.22 -5.05 20.85
N PRO A 33 2.21 -4.27 21.93
CA PRO A 33 2.97 -3.02 21.98
C PRO A 33 4.47 -3.33 22.02
N THR A 34 5.28 -2.52 21.34
CA THR A 34 6.75 -2.68 21.36
C THR A 34 7.41 -1.70 22.33
N ALA A 35 8.68 -1.93 22.64
CA ALA A 35 9.50 -1.00 23.41
C ALA A 35 9.70 0.37 22.73
N ARG A 36 9.39 0.48 21.43
CA ARG A 36 9.45 1.72 20.66
C ARG A 36 8.10 2.45 20.60
N HIS A 37 7.13 2.04 21.42
CA HIS A 37 5.76 2.58 21.41
C HIS A 37 5.04 2.43 20.05
N THR A 38 5.39 1.40 19.29
CA THR A 38 4.68 0.98 18.08
C THR A 38 3.69 -0.14 18.43
N LEU A 39 2.76 -0.43 17.51
CA LEU A 39 1.82 -1.56 17.62
C LEU A 39 2.16 -2.60 16.55
N LEU A 40 2.68 -3.75 16.99
CA LEU A 40 3.03 -4.87 16.11
C LEU A 40 1.93 -5.90 16.13
N TYR A 41 1.44 -6.26 14.95
CA TYR A 41 0.53 -7.37 14.70
C TYR A 41 1.31 -8.49 14.02
N VAL A 42 1.10 -9.74 14.45
CA VAL A 42 1.70 -10.91 13.79
C VAL A 42 0.63 -11.97 13.54
N SER A 43 0.71 -12.60 12.37
CA SER A 43 -0.13 -13.72 11.97
C SER A 43 -0.01 -14.92 12.93
N ARG A 44 -0.96 -15.86 12.84
CA ARG A 44 -1.01 -17.04 13.73
C ARG A 44 0.20 -17.96 13.61
N ASP A 45 0.71 -18.10 12.39
CA ASP A 45 1.92 -18.89 12.09
C ASP A 45 3.22 -18.13 12.33
N GLU A 46 3.11 -16.89 12.79
CA GLU A 46 4.24 -16.03 13.10
C GLU A 46 5.13 -15.71 11.89
N LEU A 47 4.64 -15.77 10.66
CA LEU A 47 5.44 -15.47 9.46
C LEU A 47 5.18 -14.09 8.84
N ARG A 48 4.06 -13.44 9.19
CA ARG A 48 3.68 -12.13 8.66
C ARG A 48 3.57 -11.12 9.79
N GLY A 49 4.10 -9.93 9.58
CA GLY A 49 4.07 -8.81 10.51
C GLY A 49 3.41 -7.57 9.88
N ALA A 50 2.69 -6.81 10.70
CA ALA A 50 2.19 -5.49 10.35
C ALA A 50 2.42 -4.57 11.55
N GLU A 51 3.20 -3.51 11.37
CA GLU A 51 3.60 -2.60 12.45
C GLU A 51 3.16 -1.17 12.16
N TRP A 52 2.45 -0.58 13.12
CA TRP A 52 2.15 0.86 13.13
C TRP A 52 3.35 1.62 13.68
N ILE A 53 4.12 2.28 12.81
CA ILE A 53 5.43 2.87 13.13
C ILE A 53 5.45 4.41 13.22
N LEU A 54 4.32 5.07 12.95
CA LEU A 54 4.22 6.53 12.76
C LEU A 54 4.88 7.35 13.89
N ALA A 55 4.75 6.91 15.14
CA ALA A 55 5.24 7.64 16.31
C ALA A 55 6.74 7.44 16.60
N ALA A 56 7.39 6.46 15.99
CA ALA A 56 8.66 5.92 16.46
C ALA A 56 9.84 6.10 15.50
N TYR A 57 9.59 6.27 14.20
CA TYR A 57 10.64 6.31 13.18
C TYR A 57 10.47 7.52 12.25
N PRO A 58 11.52 8.36 12.07
CA PRO A 58 11.54 9.42 11.07
C PRO A 58 11.83 8.80 9.68
N PHE A 59 10.97 7.89 9.24
CA PHE A 59 11.01 7.29 7.93
C PHE A 59 9.93 7.92 7.06
N GLU A 60 10.34 8.49 5.93
CA GLU A 60 9.44 9.18 5.02
C GLU A 60 9.49 8.59 3.61
N LEU A 61 8.34 8.61 2.94
CA LEU A 61 8.19 8.34 1.51
C LEU A 61 7.57 9.57 0.86
N GLY A 62 8.24 10.15 -0.14
CA GLY A 62 7.74 11.35 -0.82
C GLY A 62 7.54 12.55 0.12
N GLY A 63 8.29 12.64 1.23
CA GLY A 63 8.12 13.69 2.24
C GLY A 63 6.92 13.49 3.18
N LEU A 64 6.28 12.31 3.16
CA LEU A 64 5.21 11.93 4.07
C LEU A 64 5.71 10.86 5.05
N PRO A 65 5.30 10.91 6.32
CA PRO A 65 5.72 9.93 7.32
C PRO A 65 5.08 8.57 7.04
N VAL A 66 5.88 7.52 7.16
CA VAL A 66 5.38 6.15 7.04
C VAL A 66 4.61 5.76 8.28
N ALA A 67 3.41 5.25 8.07
CA ALA A 67 2.47 4.89 9.12
C ALA A 67 2.46 3.38 9.37
N TRP A 68 2.46 2.58 8.32
CA TRP A 68 2.46 1.11 8.39
C TRP A 68 3.66 0.52 7.67
N GLN A 69 4.30 -0.46 8.32
CA GLN A 69 5.22 -1.40 7.71
C GLN A 69 4.59 -2.79 7.72
N LEU A 70 4.54 -3.44 6.56
CA LEU A 70 4.26 -4.86 6.44
C LEU A 70 5.57 -5.60 6.21
N SER A 71 5.68 -6.78 6.81
CA SER A 71 6.86 -7.62 6.68
C SER A 71 6.47 -9.08 6.61
N VAL A 72 7.27 -9.85 5.88
CA VAL A 72 7.17 -11.31 5.85
C VAL A 72 8.54 -11.89 6.12
N ARG A 73 8.56 -13.03 6.81
CA ARG A 73 9.76 -13.86 6.98
C ARG A 73 9.49 -15.27 6.47
N PRO A 74 10.51 -15.96 5.93
CA PRO A 74 10.31 -17.28 5.35
C PRO A 74 10.15 -18.37 6.42
N HIS A 75 10.71 -18.15 7.62
CA HIS A 75 10.64 -19.08 8.74
C HIS A 75 10.53 -18.33 10.07
N VAL A 76 9.95 -18.97 11.09
CA VAL A 76 9.73 -18.36 12.42
C VAL A 76 11.05 -17.89 13.07
N HIS A 77 12.15 -18.60 12.83
CA HIS A 77 13.47 -18.29 13.40
C HIS A 77 14.33 -17.38 12.50
N SER A 78 13.82 -16.94 11.35
CA SER A 78 14.56 -16.03 10.49
C SER A 78 14.77 -14.69 11.19
N ALA A 79 16.02 -14.29 11.34
CA ALA A 79 16.38 -12.99 11.90
C ALA A 79 16.04 -11.83 10.95
N MET A 80 15.99 -12.09 9.64
CA MET A 80 15.66 -11.12 8.60
C MET A 80 14.28 -11.39 8.00
N THR A 81 13.61 -10.31 7.65
CA THR A 81 12.41 -10.31 6.80
C THR A 81 12.82 -10.59 5.36
N GLU A 82 12.06 -11.42 4.66
CA GLU A 82 12.21 -11.69 3.23
C GLU A 82 11.95 -10.43 2.41
N TRP A 83 10.82 -9.78 2.68
CA TRP A 83 10.40 -8.57 2.01
C TRP A 83 9.64 -7.66 2.97
N ASN A 84 9.62 -6.37 2.64
CA ASN A 84 8.85 -5.35 3.32
C ASN A 84 8.00 -4.53 2.35
N ALA A 85 6.90 -3.97 2.86
CA ALA A 85 6.12 -2.95 2.18
C ALA A 85 5.77 -1.84 3.17
N TYR A 86 5.72 -0.60 2.69
CA TYR A 86 5.63 0.59 3.53
C TYR A 86 4.57 1.53 2.99
N PHE A 87 3.77 2.10 3.90
CA PHE A 87 2.60 2.92 3.54
C PHE A 87 2.55 4.17 4.42
N THR A 88 2.41 5.33 3.80
CA THR A 88 2.27 6.60 4.52
C THR A 88 0.85 6.77 5.08
N THR A 89 0.66 7.79 5.90
CA THR A 89 -0.68 8.31 6.18
C THR A 89 -1.39 8.71 4.87
N GLY A 90 -2.71 8.74 4.89
CA GLY A 90 -3.53 9.10 3.72
C GLY A 90 -3.78 7.98 2.72
N VAL A 91 -3.07 6.84 2.80
CA VAL A 91 -3.34 5.69 1.93
C VAL A 91 -4.78 5.19 2.16
N PRO A 92 -5.59 4.92 1.12
CA PRO A 92 -6.93 4.39 1.32
C PRO A 92 -6.88 3.07 2.09
N TYR A 93 -7.50 3.03 3.26
CA TYR A 93 -7.42 1.87 4.15
C TYR A 93 -8.03 0.60 3.53
N GLU A 94 -8.94 0.71 2.55
CA GLU A 94 -9.46 -0.44 1.81
C GLU A 94 -8.40 -1.12 0.96
N ALA A 95 -7.47 -0.36 0.36
CA ALA A 95 -6.41 -0.95 -0.46
C ALA A 95 -5.40 -1.71 0.39
N LEU A 96 -5.05 -1.16 1.56
CA LEU A 96 -4.20 -1.83 2.52
C LEU A 96 -4.90 -3.04 3.16
N ALA A 97 -6.21 -2.96 3.43
CA ALA A 97 -6.99 -4.09 3.92
C ALA A 97 -7.06 -5.24 2.90
N ASP A 98 -7.36 -4.94 1.63
CA ASP A 98 -7.41 -5.95 0.56
C ASP A 98 -6.04 -6.63 0.35
N LEU A 99 -4.94 -5.87 0.47
CA LEU A 99 -3.59 -6.42 0.50
C LEU A 99 -3.37 -7.36 1.69
N LEU A 100 -3.81 -6.98 2.89
CA LEU A 100 -3.68 -7.82 4.09
C LEU A 100 -4.49 -9.12 3.98
N PHE A 101 -5.69 -9.07 3.41
CA PHE A 101 -6.45 -10.28 3.08
C PHE A 101 -5.69 -11.18 2.10
N ALA A 102 -5.07 -10.60 1.07
CA ALA A 102 -4.25 -11.36 0.12
C ALA A 102 -3.02 -11.98 0.79
N ILE A 103 -2.34 -11.26 1.70
CA ILE A 103 -1.19 -11.76 2.46
C ILE A 103 -1.59 -12.91 3.40
N ASP A 104 -2.71 -12.78 4.11
CA ASP A 104 -3.19 -13.77 5.07
C ASP A 104 -3.65 -15.07 4.38
N ALA A 105 -4.27 -14.95 3.21
CA ALA A 105 -4.76 -16.09 2.44
C ALA A 105 -3.64 -16.96 1.81
N ARG A 106 -2.39 -16.49 1.74
CA ARG A 106 -1.28 -17.27 1.16
C ARG A 106 -0.87 -18.41 2.07
N GLU A 107 -0.68 -19.60 1.50
CA GLU A 107 0.00 -20.70 2.20
C GLU A 107 1.51 -20.43 2.34
N ALA A 108 2.18 -20.02 1.26
CA ALA A 108 3.59 -19.63 1.24
C ALA A 108 3.73 -18.13 0.90
N PRO A 109 4.18 -17.29 1.85
CA PRO A 109 4.12 -15.83 1.69
C PRO A 109 5.25 -15.23 0.83
N ASP A 110 6.28 -16.02 0.49
CA ASP A 110 7.47 -15.68 -0.29
C ASP A 110 7.46 -16.25 -1.72
N VAL A 111 6.62 -17.26 -1.99
CA VAL A 111 6.57 -17.94 -3.30
C VAL A 111 5.54 -17.26 -4.20
N GLY A 112 5.94 -16.84 -5.40
CA GLY A 112 5.02 -16.34 -6.44
C GLY A 112 5.57 -15.19 -7.26
N PHE A 113 6.63 -15.42 -8.03
CA PHE A 113 7.19 -14.41 -8.95
C PHE A 113 6.49 -14.49 -10.31
N THR A 114 5.21 -14.15 -10.36
CA THR A 114 4.49 -13.96 -11.63
C THR A 114 4.90 -12.64 -12.24
N GLU A 115 5.34 -12.61 -13.50
CA GLU A 115 5.95 -11.44 -14.17
C GLU A 115 5.37 -10.06 -13.78
N PRO A 116 6.20 -8.99 -13.71
CA PRO A 116 5.78 -7.64 -13.31
C PRO A 116 4.53 -7.11 -14.03
N GLU A 117 4.31 -7.56 -15.27
CA GLU A 117 3.14 -7.29 -16.10
C GLU A 117 1.82 -7.56 -15.39
N MET A 118 1.78 -8.45 -14.40
CA MET A 118 0.57 -8.74 -13.62
C MET A 118 0.01 -7.48 -12.93
N VAL A 119 0.86 -6.63 -12.38
CA VAL A 119 0.45 -5.39 -11.70
C VAL A 119 -0.18 -4.43 -12.71
N LEU A 120 0.48 -4.23 -13.86
CA LEU A 120 -0.02 -3.37 -14.93
C LEU A 120 -1.32 -3.89 -15.54
N ASN A 121 -1.47 -5.22 -15.67
CA ASN A 121 -2.69 -5.84 -16.17
C ASN A 121 -3.84 -5.67 -15.17
N ALA A 122 -3.58 -5.80 -13.87
CA ALA A 122 -4.58 -5.58 -12.83
C ALA A 122 -5.08 -4.12 -12.80
N LEU A 123 -4.20 -3.15 -13.03
CA LEU A 123 -4.54 -1.74 -13.19
C LEU A 123 -5.31 -1.47 -14.50
N GLY A 124 -4.83 -2.00 -15.62
CA GLY A 124 -5.50 -1.88 -16.92
C GLY A 124 -6.91 -2.46 -16.94
N ALA A 125 -7.14 -3.58 -16.24
CA ALA A 125 -8.47 -4.16 -16.06
C ALA A 125 -9.44 -3.24 -15.29
N ARG A 126 -8.91 -2.26 -14.55
CA ARG A 126 -9.67 -1.22 -13.84
C ARG A 126 -9.69 0.12 -14.59
N GLY A 127 -9.22 0.16 -15.83
CA GLY A 127 -9.25 1.33 -16.71
C GLY A 127 -8.10 2.31 -16.52
N TRP A 128 -7.06 1.96 -15.75
CA TRP A 128 -5.82 2.74 -15.69
C TRP A 128 -5.03 2.59 -16.99
N ILE A 129 -4.25 3.62 -17.31
CA ILE A 129 -3.58 3.77 -18.60
C ILE A 129 -2.09 3.52 -18.40
N ARG A 130 -1.47 2.70 -19.25
CA ARG A 130 -0.01 2.54 -19.25
C ARG A 130 0.66 3.83 -19.73
N ASP A 131 1.75 4.20 -19.08
CA ASP A 131 2.55 5.35 -19.50
C ASP A 131 3.09 5.13 -20.92
N VAL A 132 3.08 6.17 -21.77
CA VAL A 132 3.52 6.06 -23.17
C VAL A 132 5.04 5.93 -23.28
N ASP A 133 5.78 6.60 -22.41
CA ASP A 133 7.24 6.58 -22.36
C ASP A 133 7.74 5.35 -21.60
N ARG A 134 6.93 4.83 -20.65
CA ARG A 134 7.27 3.68 -19.78
C ARG A 134 6.18 2.59 -19.72
N PRO A 135 5.75 2.01 -20.86
CA PRO A 135 4.55 1.16 -20.91
C PRO A 135 4.70 -0.21 -20.23
N THR A 136 5.93 -0.62 -19.93
CA THR A 136 6.25 -1.90 -19.26
C THR A 136 6.48 -1.77 -17.77
N THR A 137 6.55 -0.55 -17.24
CA THR A 137 6.87 -0.31 -15.82
C THR A 137 5.88 0.59 -15.12
N THR A 138 5.09 1.40 -15.85
CA THR A 138 4.30 2.47 -15.24
C THR A 138 2.86 2.48 -15.75
N ALA A 139 1.91 2.70 -14.85
CA ALA A 139 0.52 2.99 -15.16
C ALA A 139 0.00 4.14 -14.29
N MET A 140 -0.93 4.91 -14.84
CA MET A 140 -1.53 6.09 -14.24
C MET A 140 -3.05 5.98 -14.25
N ASP A 141 -3.70 6.60 -13.26
CA ASP A 141 -5.15 6.73 -13.32
C ASP A 141 -5.56 7.68 -14.46
N PRO A 142 -6.79 7.59 -14.98
CA PRO A 142 -7.24 8.44 -16.09
C PRO A 142 -7.19 9.96 -15.80
N GLY A 143 -7.19 10.35 -14.53
CA GLY A 143 -7.07 11.74 -14.09
C GLY A 143 -5.62 12.23 -13.94
N PHE A 144 -4.62 11.36 -14.11
CA PHE A 144 -3.19 11.65 -13.89
C PHE A 144 -2.88 12.19 -12.48
N ALA A 145 -3.70 11.81 -11.50
CA ALA A 145 -3.59 12.19 -10.10
C ALA A 145 -2.93 11.09 -9.24
N SER A 146 -2.71 9.90 -9.79
CA SER A 146 -2.05 8.78 -9.14
C SER A 146 -1.35 7.88 -10.14
N SER A 147 -0.22 7.31 -9.70
CA SER A 147 0.62 6.45 -10.50
C SER A 147 1.05 5.23 -9.70
N VAL A 148 1.29 4.13 -10.43
CA VAL A 148 1.97 2.94 -9.94
C VAL A 148 3.10 2.65 -10.90
N SER A 149 4.33 2.55 -10.39
CA SER A 149 5.54 2.38 -11.20
C SER A 149 6.51 1.38 -10.59
N LEU A 150 7.16 0.58 -11.44
CA LEU A 150 8.29 -0.26 -11.09
C LEU A 150 9.56 0.58 -11.26
N GLU A 151 10.15 0.99 -10.15
CA GLU A 151 11.27 1.93 -10.11
C GLU A 151 12.36 1.42 -9.18
N MET A 152 13.53 2.06 -9.22
CA MET A 152 14.61 1.80 -8.27
C MET A 152 14.12 1.92 -6.82
N VAL A 153 14.37 0.87 -6.02
CA VAL A 153 13.95 0.83 -4.63
C VAL A 153 14.62 1.96 -3.83
N PRO A 154 13.85 2.78 -3.08
CA PRO A 154 14.43 3.82 -2.23
C PRO A 154 15.36 3.22 -1.15
N PRO A 155 16.47 3.88 -0.77
CA PRO A 155 17.51 3.29 0.10
C PRO A 155 17.05 2.80 1.48
N LEU A 156 15.92 3.30 1.97
CA LEU A 156 15.37 2.97 3.30
C LEU A 156 14.44 1.75 3.28
N ILE A 157 14.08 1.26 2.09
CA ILE A 157 13.23 0.08 1.93
C ILE A 157 14.09 -1.17 2.10
N GLN A 158 13.72 -2.00 3.06
CA GLN A 158 14.47 -3.20 3.40
C GLN A 158 13.98 -4.41 2.60
N ASP A 159 14.92 -5.23 2.15
CA ASP A 159 14.70 -6.48 1.42
C ASP A 159 15.77 -7.50 1.84
N ALA A 160 15.47 -8.80 1.77
CA ALA A 160 16.47 -9.85 2.00
C ALA A 160 17.44 -10.01 0.83
N ASP A 161 17.03 -9.64 -0.39
CA ASP A 161 17.88 -9.67 -1.57
C ASP A 161 19.00 -8.64 -1.46
N PRO A 162 20.27 -9.07 -1.36
CA PRO A 162 21.38 -8.17 -1.13
C PRO A 162 21.87 -7.49 -2.41
N ARG A 163 21.29 -7.80 -3.58
CA ARG A 163 21.73 -7.23 -4.84
C ARG A 163 21.50 -5.71 -4.86
N PRO A 164 22.45 -4.93 -5.41
CA PRO A 164 22.23 -3.51 -5.62
C PRO A 164 21.23 -3.29 -6.76
N ASP A 165 20.72 -2.06 -6.83
CA ASP A 165 19.93 -1.56 -7.96
C ASP A 165 18.68 -2.38 -8.30
N LEU A 166 18.05 -2.95 -7.27
CA LEU A 166 16.80 -3.66 -7.40
C LEU A 166 15.65 -2.70 -7.70
N LEU A 167 14.69 -3.19 -8.50
CA LEU A 167 13.45 -2.50 -8.80
C LEU A 167 12.34 -3.00 -7.87
N GLY A 168 11.54 -2.08 -7.35
CA GLY A 168 10.38 -2.36 -6.51
C GLY A 168 9.20 -1.51 -6.94
N TRP A 169 8.01 -2.03 -6.71
CA TRP A 169 6.79 -1.32 -7.05
C TRP A 169 6.58 -0.16 -6.08
N GLN A 170 6.23 1.00 -6.62
CA GLN A 170 5.91 2.20 -5.89
C GLN A 170 4.56 2.72 -6.38
N ALA A 171 3.78 3.29 -5.47
CA ALA A 171 2.49 3.88 -5.78
C ALA A 171 2.34 5.20 -5.03
N TRP A 172 1.75 6.21 -5.66
CA TRP A 172 1.52 7.49 -5.03
C TRP A 172 0.29 8.19 -5.61
N ALA A 173 -0.27 9.10 -4.85
CA ALA A 173 -1.25 10.06 -5.35
C ALA A 173 -0.67 11.48 -5.25
N GLU A 174 -0.62 12.16 -6.38
CA GLU A 174 -0.24 13.56 -6.56
C GLU A 174 -1.42 14.30 -7.21
N PRO A 175 -2.44 14.72 -6.42
CA PRO A 175 -3.65 15.30 -6.99
C PRO A 175 -3.40 16.61 -7.76
N VAL A 176 -2.34 17.33 -7.41
CA VAL A 176 -1.94 18.58 -8.08
C VAL A 176 -0.45 18.49 -8.35
N VAL A 177 -0.07 18.58 -9.62
CA VAL A 177 1.34 18.49 -10.04
C VAL A 177 2.20 19.51 -9.31
N GLY A 178 3.28 19.05 -8.70
CA GLY A 178 4.23 19.84 -7.91
C GLY A 178 3.76 20.15 -6.49
N ALA A 179 2.56 19.72 -6.09
CA ALA A 179 2.12 19.78 -4.70
C ALA A 179 2.63 18.55 -3.92
N PRO A 180 2.64 18.61 -2.57
CA PRO A 180 2.93 17.42 -1.77
C PRO A 180 2.00 16.26 -2.12
N TYR A 181 2.53 15.04 -2.09
CA TYR A 181 1.73 13.82 -2.28
C TYR A 181 0.61 13.74 -1.24
N LEU A 182 -0.50 13.12 -1.63
CA LEU A 182 -1.57 12.76 -0.70
C LEU A 182 -1.19 11.52 0.13
N TRP A 183 -0.56 10.54 -0.53
CA TRP A 183 -0.02 9.33 0.09
C TRP A 183 1.02 8.71 -0.84
N CYS A 184 1.90 7.90 -0.26
CA CYS A 184 2.87 7.06 -0.95
C CYS A 184 2.85 5.64 -0.37
N ALA A 185 3.17 4.67 -1.21
CA ALA A 185 3.42 3.28 -0.84
C ALA A 185 4.64 2.76 -1.61
N SER A 186 5.45 1.93 -0.95
CA SER A 186 6.62 1.30 -1.57
C SER A 186 6.70 -0.15 -1.17
N PHE A 187 6.92 -1.01 -2.16
CA PHE A 187 7.14 -2.43 -2.04
C PHE A 187 8.61 -2.71 -2.33
N SER A 188 9.26 -3.47 -1.45
CA SER A 188 10.61 -4.00 -1.71
C SER A 188 10.60 -4.93 -2.94
N ALA A 189 11.77 -5.22 -3.49
CA ALA A 189 11.90 -5.92 -4.77
C ALA A 189 11.40 -7.37 -4.73
N SER A 190 11.50 -8.00 -3.56
CA SER A 190 11.12 -9.39 -3.33
C SER A 190 9.63 -9.56 -2.99
N VAL A 191 8.84 -8.49 -2.95
CA VAL A 191 7.38 -8.61 -2.76
C VAL A 191 6.76 -9.35 -3.95
N PRO A 192 6.01 -10.45 -3.74
CA PRO A 192 5.28 -11.13 -4.80
C PRO A 192 4.37 -10.18 -5.60
N TYR A 193 4.48 -10.24 -6.93
CA TYR A 193 3.77 -9.32 -7.82
C TYR A 193 2.25 -9.44 -7.76
N ASP A 194 1.72 -10.61 -7.38
CA ASP A 194 0.29 -10.80 -7.19
C ASP A 194 -0.25 -10.09 -5.94
N LEU A 195 0.57 -9.93 -4.88
CA LEU A 195 0.24 -9.08 -3.74
C LEU A 195 0.20 -7.61 -4.13
N VAL A 196 1.20 -7.14 -4.89
CA VAL A 196 1.21 -5.78 -5.42
C VAL A 196 0.00 -5.56 -6.34
N ALA A 197 -0.35 -6.54 -7.17
CA ALA A 197 -1.52 -6.49 -8.04
C ALA A 197 -2.84 -6.43 -7.26
N ALA A 198 -2.96 -7.13 -6.12
CA ALA A 198 -4.13 -7.04 -5.25
C ALA A 198 -4.31 -5.62 -4.69
N PHE A 199 -3.24 -5.02 -4.19
CA PHE A 199 -3.23 -3.63 -3.73
C PHE A 199 -3.58 -2.65 -4.87
N ALA A 200 -2.92 -2.78 -6.01
CA ALA A 200 -3.10 -1.91 -7.17
C ALA A 200 -4.52 -2.01 -7.74
N SER A 201 -5.06 -3.23 -7.87
CA SER A 201 -6.45 -3.44 -8.28
C SER A 201 -7.43 -2.83 -7.29
N SER A 202 -7.16 -2.94 -5.98
CA SER A 202 -7.99 -2.32 -4.96
C SER A 202 -7.99 -0.80 -5.04
N LEU A 203 -6.81 -0.17 -5.17
CA LEU A 203 -6.67 1.27 -5.37
C LEU A 203 -7.48 1.78 -6.58
N ALA A 204 -7.37 1.07 -7.71
CA ALA A 204 -8.03 1.40 -8.96
C ALA A 204 -9.54 1.08 -8.98
N SER A 205 -10.11 0.61 -7.86
CA SER A 205 -11.54 0.30 -7.78
C SER A 205 -12.42 1.54 -7.96
N SER A 206 -13.42 1.42 -8.82
CA SER A 206 -14.47 2.42 -9.01
C SER A 206 -15.59 2.33 -7.96
N VAL A 207 -15.54 1.31 -7.07
CA VAL A 207 -16.53 1.13 -6.01
C VAL A 207 -16.42 2.29 -5.01
N PRO A 208 -17.49 3.08 -4.81
CA PRO A 208 -17.45 4.21 -3.89
C PRO A 208 -17.15 3.78 -2.46
N VAL A 209 -16.34 4.57 -1.77
CA VAL A 209 -15.92 4.31 -0.39
C VAL A 209 -16.47 5.34 0.58
N PRO A 210 -16.79 4.93 1.83
CA PRO A 210 -17.31 5.85 2.83
C PRO A 210 -16.20 6.68 3.47
N ARG A 211 -16.43 7.98 3.63
CA ARG A 211 -15.52 8.93 4.29
C ARG A 211 -16.28 9.91 5.17
N ARG A 212 -15.75 10.25 6.34
CA ARG A 212 -16.27 11.30 7.24
C ARG A 212 -15.71 12.67 6.82
N THR A 213 -14.45 12.70 6.42
CA THR A 213 -13.71 13.86 5.92
C THR A 213 -13.07 13.52 4.57
N LEU A 214 -12.84 14.55 3.74
CA LEU A 214 -12.21 14.39 2.43
C LEU A 214 -10.95 15.25 2.38
N PRO A 215 -9.86 14.77 1.74
CA PRO A 215 -8.64 15.56 1.60
C PRO A 215 -8.89 16.83 0.77
N ARG A 216 -8.52 18.00 1.30
CA ARG A 216 -8.67 19.27 0.58
C ARG A 216 -7.92 19.30 -0.75
N SER A 217 -6.77 18.62 -0.83
CA SER A 217 -5.96 18.52 -2.05
C SER A 217 -6.68 17.82 -3.22
N THR A 218 -7.78 17.11 -2.95
CA THR A 218 -8.54 16.36 -3.97
C THR A 218 -9.88 17.03 -4.33
N GLU A 219 -10.06 18.28 -3.91
CA GLU A 219 -11.26 19.05 -4.23
C GLU A 219 -11.46 19.16 -5.76
N GLY A 220 -12.68 18.89 -6.22
CA GLY A 220 -13.02 18.86 -7.64
C GLY A 220 -12.63 17.59 -8.39
N GLN A 221 -11.87 16.67 -7.78
CA GLN A 221 -11.45 15.40 -8.39
C GLN A 221 -12.24 14.19 -7.89
N LEU A 222 -12.91 14.33 -6.74
CA LEU A 222 -13.80 13.32 -6.17
C LEU A 222 -15.25 13.53 -6.63
N THR A 223 -15.91 12.44 -6.99
CA THR A 223 -17.36 12.36 -7.18
C THR A 223 -18.03 11.86 -5.91
N VAL A 224 -18.98 12.62 -5.36
CA VAL A 224 -19.79 12.23 -4.19
C VAL A 224 -21.09 11.56 -4.68
N VAL A 225 -21.20 10.25 -4.50
CA VAL A 225 -22.29 9.41 -5.06
C VAL A 225 -23.55 9.44 -4.19
N ARG A 226 -23.43 9.71 -2.89
CA ARG A 226 -24.56 9.93 -1.97
C ARG A 226 -24.20 10.99 -0.94
N ARG A 227 -25.01 12.05 -0.87
CA ARG A 227 -25.17 12.87 0.33
C ARG A 227 -26.39 12.32 1.08
N SER A 228 -26.17 11.60 2.18
CA SER A 228 -27.23 11.37 3.18
C SER A 228 -27.36 12.60 4.04
#